data_AF-A0A0F9Q8B7-F1
#
_entry.id   AF-A0A0F9Q8B7-F1
#
_cell.length_a   1.000
_cell.length_b   1.000
_cell.length_c   1.000
_cell.angle_alpha   90.00
_cell.angle_beta   90.00
_cell.angle_gamma   90.00
#
_symmetry.space_group_name_H-M   'P 1'
#
loop_
_entity.id
_entity.type
_entity.pdbx_description
1 polymer ?
#
loop_
_entity_poly.entity_id
_entity_poly.type
_entity_poly.pdbx_seq_one_letter_code
_entity_poly.pdbx_strand_id
1 'polypeptide(L)'
;MLTPERIYEDFEKKIINKHTAFDLLISLIENSDNEDIRLSSLKFLEKIGIIDEPYFNLIENMLISDSNVKIRITSAELLQKKFFDNTLAPLKWALRHETDYKCLIMIIQSLEKINNNESKLVLFHETKKIMKIKYLNKNKGIENKKFKRTLKIFFKNKKFDELTNQELAEIIINFLTIHYLTKKYPNVYFELYLPCGLVKELDLSDDIEYEVKGIPFGWKNNISLINEISCIKYLKQLKKIDLSNNQIENIKELTQLQNLTHLVLKNNKIEEKINLKYLKSFANLQYLDLRDNNITKKLVSSDFDLKTQVILNNSYTRLR
;
A
#
# COMPACT_ATOMS: atom_id res chain seq x y z
N MET A 1 17.73 -27.89 -18.71
CA MET A 1 17.70 -27.39 -17.33
C MET A 1 16.30 -27.62 -16.80
N LEU A 2 16.14 -28.18 -15.60
CA LEU A 2 14.82 -28.40 -15.01
C LEU A 2 14.27 -27.03 -14.57
N THR A 3 13.13 -26.60 -15.12
CA THR A 3 12.49 -25.32 -14.76
C THR A 3 11.15 -25.57 -14.07
N PRO A 4 10.64 -24.63 -13.26
CA PRO A 4 9.33 -24.76 -12.62
C PRO A 4 8.21 -24.99 -13.64
N GLU A 5 8.25 -24.29 -14.77
CA GLU A 5 7.28 -24.42 -15.87
C GLU A 5 7.31 -25.82 -16.46
N ARG A 6 8.52 -26.36 -16.68
CA ARG A 6 8.68 -27.69 -17.25
C ARG A 6 8.15 -28.78 -16.32
N ILE A 7 8.46 -28.67 -15.02
CA ILE A 7 7.94 -29.60 -14.01
C ILE A 7 6.40 -29.58 -14.02
N TYR A 8 5.80 -28.40 -14.03
CA TYR A 8 4.35 -28.26 -14.04
C TYR A 8 3.72 -28.78 -15.35
N GLU A 9 4.34 -28.53 -16.51
CA GLU A 9 3.89 -29.10 -17.78
C GLU A 9 3.94 -30.63 -17.78
N ASP A 10 5.01 -31.22 -17.24
CA ASP A 10 5.16 -32.67 -17.16
C ASP A 10 4.13 -33.28 -16.19
N PHE A 11 3.76 -32.56 -15.12
CA PHE A 11 2.65 -32.92 -14.24
C PHE A 11 1.29 -32.88 -14.96
N GLU A 12 0.97 -31.79 -15.67
CA GLU A 12 -0.28 -31.64 -16.43
C GLU A 12 -0.42 -32.72 -17.52
N LYS A 13 0.69 -33.09 -18.16
CA LYS A 13 0.77 -34.18 -19.15
C LYS A 13 0.77 -35.58 -18.52
N LYS A 14 0.71 -35.70 -17.19
CA LYS A 14 0.77 -36.96 -16.43
C LYS A 14 2.06 -37.77 -16.67
N ILE A 15 3.14 -37.09 -17.06
CA ILE A 15 4.48 -37.71 -17.21
C ILE A 15 5.07 -37.99 -15.84
N ILE A 16 4.86 -37.08 -14.89
CA ILE A 16 5.21 -37.25 -13.48
C ILE A 16 3.95 -37.16 -12.62
N ASN A 17 3.96 -37.83 -11.47
CA ASN A 17 2.83 -37.77 -10.54
C ASN A 17 2.89 -36.49 -9.66
N LYS A 18 1.80 -36.25 -8.94
CA LYS A 18 1.60 -35.07 -8.08
C LYS A 18 2.69 -34.89 -7.02
N HIS A 19 3.13 -35.96 -6.36
CA HIS A 19 4.16 -35.92 -5.32
C HIS A 19 5.54 -35.64 -5.92
N THR A 20 5.89 -36.31 -7.03
CA THR A 20 7.16 -36.06 -7.72
C THR A 20 7.27 -34.61 -8.20
N ALA A 21 6.19 -34.05 -8.77
CA ALA A 21 6.18 -32.66 -9.18
C ALA A 21 6.39 -31.71 -8.00
N PHE A 22 5.76 -32.01 -6.86
CA PHE A 22 5.88 -31.24 -5.63
C PHE A 22 7.32 -31.26 -5.08
N ASP A 23 7.93 -32.44 -4.95
CA ASP A 23 9.29 -32.60 -4.44
C ASP A 23 10.32 -31.87 -5.32
N LEU A 24 10.15 -31.95 -6.65
CA LEU A 24 11.03 -31.24 -7.59
C LEU A 24 10.92 -29.71 -7.45
N LEU A 25 9.71 -29.18 -7.24
CA LEU A 25 9.52 -27.74 -7.05
C LEU A 25 10.05 -27.27 -5.70
N ILE A 26 9.89 -28.06 -4.62
CA ILE A 26 10.53 -27.78 -3.33
C ILE A 26 12.05 -27.74 -3.49
N SER A 27 12.63 -28.76 -4.16
CA SER A 27 14.06 -28.81 -4.41
C SER A 27 14.56 -27.56 -5.15
N LEU A 28 13.80 -27.06 -6.13
CA LEU A 28 14.13 -25.80 -6.81
C LEU A 28 14.07 -24.59 -5.88
N ILE A 29 13.16 -24.55 -4.91
CA ILE A 29 13.04 -23.44 -3.95
C ILE A 29 14.21 -23.42 -2.97
N GLU A 30 14.60 -24.60 -2.47
CA GLU A 30 15.64 -24.75 -1.45
C GLU A 30 17.06 -24.60 -2.01
N ASN A 31 17.28 -25.00 -3.26
CA ASN A 31 18.62 -25.04 -3.87
C ASN A 31 18.88 -23.89 -4.87
N SER A 32 17.97 -22.92 -4.99
CA SER A 32 18.13 -21.78 -5.88
C SER A 32 18.18 -20.47 -5.11
N ASP A 33 19.16 -19.62 -5.43
CA ASP A 33 19.18 -18.21 -5.02
C ASP A 33 18.40 -17.31 -6.00
N ASN A 34 17.93 -17.85 -7.11
CA ASN A 34 17.22 -17.08 -8.13
C ASN A 34 15.76 -16.86 -7.71
N GLU A 35 15.43 -15.61 -7.40
CA GLU A 35 14.09 -15.19 -6.97
C GLU A 35 12.98 -15.63 -7.94
N ASP A 36 13.17 -15.46 -9.24
CA ASP A 36 12.15 -15.76 -10.25
C ASP A 36 11.85 -17.26 -10.30
N ILE A 37 12.88 -18.10 -10.19
CA ILE A 37 12.73 -19.57 -10.11
C ILE A 37 11.92 -19.92 -8.86
N ARG A 38 12.30 -19.38 -7.69
CA ARG A 38 11.63 -19.67 -6.42
C ARG A 38 10.16 -19.20 -6.42
N LEU A 39 9.89 -17.99 -6.89
CA LEU A 39 8.53 -17.46 -7.02
C LEU A 39 7.68 -18.27 -8.01
N SER A 40 8.25 -18.66 -9.16
CA SER A 40 7.56 -19.50 -10.13
C SER A 40 7.26 -20.89 -9.53
N SER A 41 8.22 -21.47 -8.79
CA SER A 41 8.01 -22.73 -8.07
C SER A 41 6.87 -22.64 -7.05
N LEU A 42 6.83 -21.59 -6.22
CA LEU A 42 5.73 -21.38 -5.26
C LEU A 42 4.36 -21.29 -5.94
N LYS A 43 4.30 -20.57 -7.06
CA LYS A 43 3.07 -20.47 -7.86
C LYS A 43 2.62 -21.84 -8.39
N PHE A 44 3.55 -22.69 -8.84
CA PHE A 44 3.20 -24.02 -9.32
C PHE A 44 2.87 -24.99 -8.20
N LEU A 45 3.53 -24.90 -7.04
CA LEU A 45 3.15 -25.65 -5.83
C LEU A 45 1.69 -25.35 -5.44
N GLU A 46 1.30 -24.08 -5.50
CA GLU A 46 -0.08 -23.68 -5.22
C GLU A 46 -1.10 -24.34 -6.16
N LYS A 47 -0.76 -24.46 -7.45
CA LYS A 47 -1.60 -25.08 -8.49
C LYS A 47 -1.69 -26.59 -8.37
N ILE A 48 -0.58 -27.25 -8.03
CA ILE A 48 -0.54 -28.68 -7.74
C ILE A 48 -1.49 -29.01 -6.59
N GLY A 49 -1.59 -28.11 -5.60
CA GLY A 49 -2.61 -28.19 -4.55
C GLY A 49 -2.39 -29.37 -3.61
N ILE A 50 -1.14 -29.67 -3.27
CA ILE A 50 -0.85 -30.42 -2.04
C ILE A 50 -1.04 -29.47 -0.86
N ILE A 51 -1.65 -29.97 0.21
CA ILE A 51 -1.86 -29.24 1.47
C ILE A 51 -1.52 -30.23 2.58
N ASP A 52 -0.27 -30.22 3.00
CA ASP A 52 0.26 -31.10 4.03
C ASP A 52 1.24 -30.35 4.95
N GLU A 53 1.70 -31.02 5.99
CA GLU A 53 2.62 -30.48 6.98
C GLU A 53 3.98 -30.08 6.40
N PRO A 54 4.63 -30.87 5.51
CA PRO A 54 5.84 -30.42 4.82
C PRO A 54 5.66 -29.11 4.05
N TYR A 55 4.54 -28.96 3.32
CA TYR A 55 4.27 -27.72 2.59
C TYR A 55 4.07 -26.54 3.54
N PHE A 56 3.32 -26.74 4.62
CA PHE A 56 3.13 -25.72 5.65
C PHE A 56 4.46 -25.26 6.23
N ASN A 57 5.31 -26.20 6.65
CA ASN A 57 6.61 -25.93 7.27
C ASN A 57 7.55 -25.17 6.32
N LEU A 58 7.57 -25.55 5.04
CA LEU A 58 8.33 -24.84 4.02
C LEU A 58 7.88 -23.37 3.93
N ILE A 59 6.58 -23.12 3.80
CA ILE A 59 6.03 -21.76 3.67
C ILE A 59 6.25 -20.95 4.96
N GLU A 60 6.04 -21.55 6.13
CA GLU A 60 6.32 -20.93 7.42
C GLU A 60 7.79 -20.49 7.52
N ASN A 61 8.74 -21.38 7.22
CA ASN A 61 10.16 -21.08 7.27
C ASN A 61 10.54 -19.93 6.34
N MET A 62 9.99 -19.92 5.13
CA MET A 62 10.19 -18.84 4.17
C MET A 62 9.60 -17.51 4.68
N LEU A 63 8.41 -17.51 5.26
CA LEU A 63 7.84 -16.28 5.85
C LEU A 63 8.74 -15.72 6.96
N ILE A 64 9.28 -16.60 7.80
CA ILE A 64 10.00 -16.24 9.02
C ILE A 64 11.43 -15.78 8.73
N SER A 65 12.14 -16.45 7.82
CA SER A 65 13.60 -16.33 7.73
C SER A 65 14.15 -16.00 6.33
N ASP A 66 13.32 -16.01 5.28
CA ASP A 66 13.83 -15.76 3.93
C ASP A 66 14.35 -14.33 3.78
N SER A 67 15.51 -14.16 3.15
CA SER A 67 16.10 -12.84 2.91
C SER A 67 15.30 -12.03 1.88
N ASN A 68 14.60 -12.70 0.96
CA ASN A 68 13.85 -12.07 -0.12
C ASN A 68 12.43 -11.67 0.32
N VAL A 69 12.17 -10.36 0.31
CA VAL A 69 10.89 -9.77 0.71
C VAL A 69 9.71 -10.32 -0.09
N LYS A 70 9.85 -10.55 -1.40
CA LYS A 70 8.75 -11.05 -2.24
C LYS A 70 8.42 -12.50 -1.92
N ILE A 71 9.42 -13.32 -1.58
CA ILE A 71 9.21 -14.68 -1.08
C ILE A 71 8.44 -14.63 0.24
N ARG A 72 8.85 -13.79 1.20
CA ARG A 72 8.11 -13.63 2.47
C ARG A 72 6.66 -13.19 2.28
N ILE A 73 6.41 -12.22 1.40
CA ILE A 73 5.05 -11.76 1.04
C ILE A 73 4.23 -12.91 0.46
N THR A 74 4.79 -13.62 -0.53
CA THR A 74 4.13 -14.76 -1.17
C THR A 74 3.83 -15.86 -0.16
N SER A 75 4.73 -16.11 0.78
CA SER A 75 4.52 -17.07 1.87
C SER A 75 3.40 -16.66 2.81
N ALA A 76 3.31 -15.38 3.20
CA ALA A 76 2.19 -14.87 4.00
C ALA A 76 0.84 -15.00 3.27
N GLU A 77 0.82 -14.80 1.95
CA GLU A 77 -0.37 -15.01 1.11
C GLU A 77 -0.78 -16.48 1.04
N LEU A 78 0.19 -17.38 0.80
CA LEU A 78 -0.06 -18.82 0.70
C LEU A 78 -0.53 -19.42 2.00
N LEU A 79 0.06 -19.05 3.15
CA LEU A 79 -0.41 -19.49 4.47
C LEU A 79 -1.87 -19.13 4.65
N GLN A 80 -2.22 -17.85 4.52
CA GLN A 80 -3.60 -17.38 4.67
C GLN A 80 -4.57 -18.12 3.74
N LYS A 81 -4.16 -18.40 2.49
CA LYS A 81 -5.04 -19.00 1.47
C LYS A 81 -5.20 -20.51 1.63
N LYS A 82 -4.17 -21.23 2.06
CA LYS A 82 -4.12 -22.71 2.06
C LYS A 82 -4.13 -23.34 3.45
N PHE A 83 -3.67 -22.62 4.46
CA PHE A 83 -3.47 -23.09 5.83
C PHE A 83 -4.13 -22.17 6.85
N PHE A 84 -5.34 -21.69 6.54
CA PHE A 84 -6.03 -20.64 7.30
C PHE A 84 -6.04 -20.91 8.82
N ASP A 85 -6.34 -22.14 9.25
CA ASP A 85 -6.43 -22.53 10.66
C ASP A 85 -5.08 -22.45 11.41
N ASN A 86 -3.96 -22.70 10.71
CA ASN A 86 -2.61 -22.70 11.30
C ASN A 86 -1.84 -21.40 11.02
N THR A 87 -2.42 -20.46 10.27
CA THR A 87 -1.71 -19.26 9.77
C THR A 87 -1.38 -18.25 10.88
N LEU A 88 -2.16 -18.20 11.95
CA LEU A 88 -2.08 -17.12 12.94
C LEU A 88 -0.72 -17.05 13.65
N ALA A 89 -0.17 -18.19 14.06
CA ALA A 89 1.09 -18.24 14.79
C ALA A 89 2.30 -17.74 13.94
N PRO A 90 2.52 -18.23 12.70
CA PRO A 90 3.53 -17.70 11.79
C PRO A 90 3.41 -16.19 11.58
N LEU A 91 2.20 -15.68 11.29
CA LEU A 91 1.97 -14.25 11.06
C LEU A 91 2.28 -13.40 12.29
N LYS A 92 1.88 -13.86 13.47
CA LYS A 92 2.15 -13.19 14.75
C LYS A 92 3.64 -13.13 15.05
N TRP A 93 4.39 -14.17 14.71
CA TRP A 93 5.84 -14.18 14.83
C TRP A 93 6.47 -13.20 13.84
N ALA A 94 6.08 -13.28 12.56
CA ALA A 94 6.61 -12.43 11.49
C ALA A 94 6.34 -10.95 11.77
N LEU A 95 5.15 -10.59 12.24
CA LEU A 95 4.78 -9.21 12.59
C LEU A 95 5.71 -8.56 13.63
N ARG A 96 6.31 -9.35 14.52
CA ARG A 96 7.21 -8.83 15.58
C ARG A 96 8.61 -8.51 15.07
N HIS A 97 9.03 -9.14 13.98
CA HIS A 97 10.41 -9.09 13.49
C HIS A 97 10.54 -8.50 12.08
N GLU A 98 9.43 -8.39 11.36
CA GLU A 98 9.41 -7.83 10.01
C GLU A 98 9.59 -6.31 10.05
N THR A 99 10.36 -5.80 9.09
CA THR A 99 10.65 -4.37 8.93
C THR A 99 10.25 -3.84 7.56
N ASP A 100 10.10 -4.73 6.57
CA ASP A 100 9.65 -4.35 5.24
C ASP A 100 8.18 -3.93 5.25
N TYR A 101 7.91 -2.76 4.67
CA TYR A 101 6.57 -2.18 4.65
C TYR A 101 5.56 -3.07 3.92
N LYS A 102 5.91 -3.63 2.75
CA LYS A 102 4.97 -4.41 1.95
C LYS A 102 4.64 -5.74 2.64
N CYS A 103 5.64 -6.38 3.24
CA CYS A 103 5.43 -7.59 4.03
C CYS A 103 4.57 -7.33 5.28
N LEU A 104 4.81 -6.24 6.01
CA LEU A 104 3.96 -5.83 7.13
C LEU A 104 2.50 -5.60 6.70
N ILE A 105 2.27 -4.92 5.58
CA ILE A 105 0.92 -4.72 5.04
C ILE A 105 0.26 -6.08 4.76
N MET A 106 0.98 -7.01 4.11
CA MET A 106 0.45 -8.34 3.81
C MET A 106 0.09 -9.11 5.09
N ILE A 107 0.96 -9.10 6.10
CA ILE A 107 0.71 -9.75 7.38
C ILE A 107 -0.53 -9.17 8.08
N ILE A 108 -0.66 -7.84 8.14
CA ILE A 108 -1.81 -7.18 8.75
C ILE A 108 -3.10 -7.51 8.01
N GLN A 109 -3.09 -7.53 6.68
CA GLN A 109 -4.26 -7.91 5.87
C GLN A 109 -4.63 -9.38 6.06
N SER A 110 -3.66 -10.29 6.23
CA SER A 110 -3.95 -11.68 6.56
C SER A 110 -4.56 -11.82 7.96
N LEU A 111 -4.06 -11.09 8.96
CA LEU A 111 -4.63 -11.06 10.31
C LEU A 111 -6.05 -10.48 10.34
N GLU A 112 -6.31 -9.46 9.52
CA GLU A 112 -7.66 -8.91 9.31
C GLU A 112 -8.62 -10.01 8.84
N LYS A 113 -8.22 -10.78 7.82
CA LYS A 113 -9.04 -11.85 7.21
C LYS A 113 -9.26 -13.06 8.12
N ILE A 114 -8.31 -13.39 9.00
CA ILE A 114 -8.50 -14.47 9.99
C ILE A 114 -9.72 -14.19 10.88
N ASN A 115 -9.98 -12.90 11.16
CA ASN A 115 -11.23 -12.40 11.75
C ASN A 115 -11.76 -13.18 12.98
N ASN A 116 -10.85 -13.56 13.88
CA ASN A 116 -11.18 -14.23 15.14
C ASN A 116 -10.67 -13.43 16.36
N ASN A 117 -11.04 -13.83 17.57
CA ASN A 117 -10.66 -13.08 18.78
C ASN A 117 -9.15 -13.01 19.02
N GLU A 118 -8.39 -14.04 18.68
CA GLU A 118 -6.94 -14.02 18.88
C GLU A 118 -6.25 -13.06 17.89
N SER A 119 -6.62 -13.09 16.61
CA SER A 119 -6.15 -12.10 15.62
C SER A 119 -6.59 -10.67 15.99
N LYS A 120 -7.80 -10.49 16.54
CA LYS A 120 -8.25 -9.20 17.10
C LYS A 120 -7.33 -8.71 18.21
N LEU A 121 -6.96 -9.59 19.14
CA LEU A 121 -6.04 -9.26 20.23
C LEU A 121 -4.66 -8.83 19.71
N VAL A 122 -4.13 -9.53 18.69
CA VAL A 122 -2.86 -9.17 18.04
C VAL A 122 -2.95 -7.77 17.44
N LEU A 123 -3.96 -7.50 16.60
CA LEU A 123 -4.15 -6.18 15.97
C LEU A 123 -4.40 -5.08 17.01
N PHE A 124 -5.14 -5.37 18.08
CA PHE A 124 -5.36 -4.43 19.18
C PHE A 124 -4.05 -4.06 19.87
N HIS A 125 -3.18 -5.03 20.15
CA HIS A 125 -1.88 -4.79 20.76
C HIS A 125 -0.97 -3.95 19.86
N GLU A 126 -0.91 -4.25 18.56
CA GLU A 126 -0.15 -3.43 17.61
C GLU A 126 -0.69 -1.99 17.53
N THR A 127 -2.01 -1.83 17.54
CA THR A 127 -2.62 -0.49 17.56
C THR A 127 -2.25 0.28 18.84
N LYS A 128 -2.19 -0.39 20.00
CA LYS A 128 -1.71 0.22 21.25
C LYS A 128 -0.22 0.57 21.20
N LYS A 129 0.62 -0.19 20.48
CA LYS A 129 2.05 0.15 20.31
C LYS A 129 2.24 1.46 19.56
N ILE A 130 1.39 1.77 18.57
CA ILE A 130 1.41 3.06 17.85
C ILE A 130 1.37 4.23 18.85
N MET A 131 0.55 4.13 19.89
CA MET A 131 0.44 5.19 20.92
C MET A 131 1.73 5.41 21.73
N LYS A 132 2.62 4.41 21.78
CA LYS A 132 3.90 4.46 22.50
C LYS A 132 5.03 5.03 21.62
N ILE A 133 4.94 4.89 20.29
CA ILE A 133 5.95 5.38 19.34
C ILE A 133 6.05 6.90 19.38
N LYS A 134 7.23 7.46 19.69
CA LYS A 134 7.43 8.93 19.80
C LYS A 134 7.46 9.63 18.44
N TYR A 135 8.17 9.07 17.47
CA TYR A 135 8.41 9.67 16.16
C TYR A 135 7.88 8.78 15.04
N LEU A 136 7.25 9.38 14.04
CA LEU A 136 7.04 8.76 12.73
C LEU A 136 8.39 8.71 12.00
N ASN A 137 9.12 9.83 11.96
CA ASN A 137 10.48 9.84 11.44
C ASN A 137 11.41 10.58 12.41
N LYS A 138 12.22 9.82 13.14
CA LYS A 138 13.18 10.36 14.11
C LYS A 138 14.23 11.26 13.43
N ASN A 139 14.72 10.86 12.25
CA ASN A 139 15.76 11.59 11.52
C ASN A 139 15.26 12.96 11.02
N LYS A 140 13.96 13.08 10.73
CA LYS A 140 13.31 14.33 10.32
C LYS A 140 12.61 15.07 11.46
N GLY A 141 12.66 14.57 12.69
CA GLY A 141 11.93 15.15 13.83
C GLY A 141 10.41 15.08 13.72
N ILE A 142 9.85 14.28 12.81
CA ILE A 142 8.40 14.17 12.60
C ILE A 142 7.79 13.34 13.73
N GLU A 143 7.05 13.99 14.62
CA GLU A 143 6.43 13.35 15.79
C GLU A 143 5.12 12.62 15.47
N ASN A 144 4.84 11.56 16.23
CA ASN A 144 3.60 10.77 16.11
C ASN A 144 2.40 11.38 16.88
N LYS A 145 2.35 12.70 17.03
CA LYS A 145 1.36 13.40 17.88
C LYS A 145 -0.07 13.22 17.37
N LYS A 146 -0.31 13.28 16.05
CA LYS A 146 -1.65 13.20 15.44
C LYS A 146 -2.32 11.83 15.68
N PHE A 147 -1.61 10.73 15.42
CA PHE A 147 -2.13 9.39 15.72
C PHE A 147 -2.32 9.19 17.22
N LYS A 148 -1.37 9.57 18.08
CA LYS A 148 -1.52 9.45 19.54
C LYS A 148 -2.78 10.12 20.06
N ARG A 149 -3.02 11.38 19.67
CA ARG A 149 -4.21 12.14 20.07
C ARG A 149 -5.48 11.44 19.61
N THR A 150 -5.52 11.02 18.36
CA THR A 150 -6.72 10.40 17.78
C THR A 150 -7.01 9.04 18.39
N LEU A 151 -6.00 8.19 18.58
CA LEU A 151 -6.16 6.88 19.21
C LEU A 151 -6.55 6.97 20.69
N LYS A 152 -6.11 8.00 21.41
CA LYS A 152 -6.62 8.27 22.78
C LYS A 152 -8.14 8.51 22.77
N ILE A 153 -8.65 9.27 21.81
CA ILE A 153 -10.08 9.53 21.65
C ILE A 153 -10.81 8.25 21.21
N PHE A 154 -10.28 7.54 20.21
CA PHE A 154 -10.83 6.28 19.70
C PHE A 154 -11.05 5.26 20.81
N PHE A 155 -10.00 4.97 21.60
CA PHE A 155 -10.08 4.00 22.70
C PHE A 155 -10.81 4.51 23.95
N LYS A 156 -11.06 5.82 24.07
CA LYS A 156 -11.96 6.35 25.10
C LYS A 156 -13.42 6.08 24.76
N ASN A 157 -13.76 6.10 23.47
CA ASN A 157 -15.12 6.02 22.98
C ASN A 157 -15.54 4.60 22.55
N LYS A 158 -14.59 3.68 22.33
CA LYS A 158 -14.87 2.29 21.96
C LYS A 158 -14.16 1.29 22.87
N LYS A 159 -14.91 0.33 23.41
CA LYS A 159 -14.39 -0.81 24.18
C LYS A 159 -13.90 -1.91 23.26
N PHE A 160 -13.06 -2.81 23.77
CA PHE A 160 -12.47 -3.91 22.98
C PHE A 160 -13.52 -4.79 22.28
N ASP A 161 -14.66 -5.04 22.93
CA ASP A 161 -15.72 -5.89 22.40
C ASP A 161 -16.45 -5.25 21.21
N GLU A 162 -16.41 -3.92 21.09
CA GLU A 162 -17.03 -3.14 20.01
C GLU A 162 -16.09 -2.95 18.81
N LEU A 163 -14.81 -3.36 18.93
CA LEU A 163 -13.81 -3.21 17.89
C LEU A 163 -13.86 -4.39 16.93
N THR A 164 -13.71 -4.09 15.65
CA THR A 164 -13.55 -5.09 14.58
C THR A 164 -12.08 -5.25 14.19
N ASN A 165 -11.73 -6.41 13.61
CA ASN A 165 -10.40 -6.64 13.04
C ASN A 165 -10.09 -5.63 11.93
N GLN A 166 -11.09 -5.34 11.09
CA GLN A 166 -10.97 -4.37 10.01
C GLN A 166 -10.59 -2.98 10.52
N GLU A 167 -11.28 -2.45 11.54
CA GLU A 167 -10.96 -1.12 12.08
C GLU A 167 -9.52 -1.04 12.60
N LEU A 168 -9.08 -2.08 13.33
CA LEU A 168 -7.72 -2.13 13.88
C LEU A 168 -6.67 -2.27 12.78
N ALA A 169 -6.90 -3.16 11.81
CA ALA A 169 -6.01 -3.35 10.66
C ALA A 169 -5.88 -2.06 9.83
N GLU A 170 -6.99 -1.38 9.53
CA GLU A 170 -6.99 -0.13 8.77
C GLU A 170 -6.20 0.97 9.48
N ILE A 171 -6.34 1.10 10.80
CA ILE A 171 -5.53 2.04 11.60
C ILE A 171 -4.04 1.73 11.48
N ILE A 172 -3.64 0.47 11.64
CA ILE A 172 -2.23 0.05 11.56
C ILE A 172 -1.68 0.32 10.16
N ILE A 173 -2.43 -0.05 9.12
CA ILE A 173 -2.06 0.17 7.71
C ILE A 173 -1.88 1.66 7.42
N ASN A 174 -2.76 2.52 7.92
CA ASN A 174 -2.66 3.98 7.75
C ASN A 174 -1.39 4.51 8.43
N PHE A 175 -1.13 4.09 9.66
CA PHE A 175 0.10 4.46 10.38
C PHE A 175 1.36 4.00 9.64
N LEU A 176 1.43 2.72 9.23
CA LEU A 176 2.57 2.16 8.51
C LEU A 176 2.81 2.88 7.17
N THR A 177 1.73 3.25 6.48
CA THR A 177 1.81 3.94 5.18
C THR A 177 2.37 5.35 5.34
N ILE A 178 1.90 6.12 6.32
CA ILE A 178 2.46 7.44 6.62
C ILE A 178 3.91 7.33 7.10
N HIS A 179 4.20 6.36 7.97
CA HIS A 179 5.56 6.08 8.42
C HIS A 179 6.50 5.79 7.24
N TYR A 180 6.07 4.95 6.30
CA TYR A 180 6.82 4.63 5.08
C TYR A 180 7.04 5.88 4.20
N LEU A 181 5.97 6.64 3.94
CA LEU A 181 6.06 7.86 3.13
C LEU A 181 7.01 8.88 3.75
N THR A 182 6.93 9.13 5.07
CA THR A 182 7.81 10.10 5.75
C THR A 182 9.28 9.69 5.72
N LYS A 183 9.59 8.39 5.59
CA LYS A 183 10.97 7.93 5.36
C LYS A 183 11.40 8.20 3.92
N LYS A 184 10.52 7.91 2.95
CA LYS A 184 10.81 7.98 1.52
C LYS A 184 10.89 9.41 0.98
N TYR A 185 10.01 10.30 1.40
CA TYR A 185 9.85 11.64 0.83
C TYR A 185 10.11 12.74 1.86
N PRO A 186 10.80 13.85 1.51
CA PRO A 186 11.05 14.96 2.41
C PRO A 186 9.76 15.62 2.90
N ASN A 187 8.80 15.87 2.01
CA ASN A 187 7.57 16.62 2.31
C ASN A 187 6.38 15.66 2.39
N VAL A 188 5.92 15.39 3.60
CA VAL A 188 4.75 14.53 3.85
C VAL A 188 3.91 15.15 4.95
N TYR A 189 2.80 15.76 4.55
CA TYR A 189 1.80 16.30 5.45
C TYR A 189 0.53 15.48 5.33
N PHE A 190 -0.19 15.32 6.43
CA PHE A 190 -1.40 14.53 6.44
C PHE A 190 -2.33 14.99 7.54
N GLU A 191 -3.62 14.79 7.32
CA GLU A 191 -4.65 14.96 8.34
C GLU A 191 -5.41 13.66 8.56
N LEU A 192 -5.89 13.49 9.79
CA LEU A 192 -6.66 12.31 10.20
C LEU A 192 -8.12 12.67 10.42
N TYR A 193 -9.03 11.72 10.17
CA TYR A 193 -10.38 11.79 10.70
C TYR A 193 -10.33 11.62 12.21
N LEU A 194 -10.79 12.65 12.92
CA LEU A 194 -11.30 12.46 14.27
C LEU A 194 -12.71 11.85 14.13
N PRO A 195 -13.05 10.71 14.78
CA PRO A 195 -12.37 10.03 15.89
C PRO A 195 -11.57 8.75 15.54
N CYS A 196 -11.56 8.28 14.29
CA CYS A 196 -11.07 6.94 13.94
C CYS A 196 -9.56 6.84 13.61
N GLY A 197 -8.87 7.96 13.35
CA GLY A 197 -7.42 7.96 13.11
C GLY A 197 -7.01 7.51 11.71
N LEU A 198 -7.96 7.42 10.77
CA LEU A 198 -7.70 7.12 9.37
C LEU A 198 -7.31 8.40 8.62
N VAL A 199 -6.41 8.27 7.64
CA VAL A 199 -5.90 9.41 6.86
C VAL A 199 -7.01 9.94 5.94
N LYS A 200 -7.32 11.23 6.07
CA LYS A 200 -8.34 11.93 5.28
C LYS A 200 -7.76 12.80 4.18
N GLU A 201 -6.60 13.39 4.43
CA GLU A 201 -5.93 14.32 3.54
C GLU A 201 -4.44 13.97 3.57
N LEU A 202 -3.82 13.95 2.40
CA LEU A 202 -2.41 13.66 2.22
C LEU A 202 -1.83 14.71 1.27
N ASP A 203 -0.78 15.36 1.70
CA ASP A 203 -0.08 16.37 0.93
C ASP A 203 1.37 15.90 0.75
N LEU A 204 1.67 15.62 -0.51
CA LEU A 204 2.97 15.25 -1.05
C LEU A 204 3.42 16.30 -2.08
N SER A 205 2.88 17.51 -1.98
CA SER A 205 3.31 18.64 -2.79
C SER A 205 4.77 18.97 -2.52
N ASP A 206 5.36 19.65 -3.49
CA ASP A 206 6.63 20.33 -3.35
C ASP A 206 6.44 21.86 -3.34
N ASP A 207 5.41 22.34 -2.63
CA ASP A 207 5.21 23.78 -2.38
C ASP A 207 6.07 24.21 -1.18
N ILE A 208 7.28 24.67 -1.48
CA ILE A 208 7.97 25.59 -0.56
C ILE A 208 7.56 26.98 -1.03
N GLU A 209 6.58 27.61 -0.34
CA GLU A 209 6.13 28.99 -0.62
C GLU A 209 7.28 30.03 -0.63
N TYR A 210 8.46 29.66 -0.15
CA TYR A 210 9.65 30.50 -0.11
C TYR A 210 10.82 29.74 -0.72
N GLU A 211 11.10 29.97 -2.01
CA GLU A 211 12.42 29.71 -2.58
C GLU A 211 13.45 30.60 -1.88
N VAL A 212 13.87 30.21 -0.68
CA VAL A 212 15.03 30.80 -0.05
C VAL A 212 16.24 30.31 -0.86
N LYS A 213 16.92 31.23 -1.56
CA LYS A 213 18.20 30.92 -2.24
C LYS A 213 19.11 30.14 -1.28
N GLY A 214 19.43 28.89 -1.63
CA GLY A 214 20.31 28.02 -0.84
C GLY A 214 19.64 26.81 -0.17
N ILE A 215 18.39 26.45 -0.50
CA ILE A 215 17.81 25.17 -0.10
C ILE A 215 18.73 24.03 -0.58
N PRO A 216 19.16 23.10 0.29
CA PRO A 216 20.02 21.99 -0.12
C PRO A 216 19.34 21.14 -1.20
N PHE A 217 20.11 20.59 -2.14
CA PHE A 217 19.65 19.51 -3.01
C PHE A 217 19.08 18.37 -2.13
N GLY A 218 17.80 18.00 -2.30
CA GLY A 218 17.16 16.87 -1.58
C GLY A 218 15.91 17.17 -0.75
N TRP A 219 15.34 18.38 -0.84
CA TRP A 219 14.15 18.81 -0.08
C TRP A 219 12.85 18.75 -0.87
N LYS A 220 12.94 18.24 -2.10
CA LYS A 220 11.82 18.11 -3.04
C LYS A 220 11.37 16.67 -3.16
N ASN A 221 10.06 16.44 -3.25
CA ASN A 221 9.53 15.10 -3.41
C ASN A 221 9.88 14.50 -4.79
N ASN A 222 9.87 15.32 -5.85
CA ASN A 222 10.25 14.93 -7.22
C ASN A 222 9.58 13.64 -7.73
N ILE A 223 8.32 13.39 -7.32
CA ILE A 223 7.59 12.18 -7.73
C ILE A 223 7.36 12.25 -9.24
N SER A 224 7.89 11.29 -9.98
CA SER A 224 7.71 11.21 -11.44
C SER A 224 6.75 10.09 -11.84
N LEU A 225 6.83 8.96 -11.13
CA LEU A 225 5.99 7.80 -11.35
C LEU A 225 5.06 7.60 -10.15
N ILE A 226 3.73 7.65 -10.37
CA ILE A 226 2.75 7.43 -9.29
C ILE A 226 2.89 6.03 -8.66
N ASN A 227 3.43 5.05 -9.38
CA ASN A 227 3.67 3.72 -8.82
C ASN A 227 4.68 3.75 -7.65
N GLU A 228 5.52 4.78 -7.52
CA GLU A 228 6.43 4.97 -6.39
C GLU A 228 5.67 5.30 -5.10
N ILE A 229 4.45 5.81 -5.21
CA ILE A 229 3.53 6.06 -4.10
C ILE A 229 2.33 5.11 -4.12
N SER A 230 2.44 3.94 -4.77
CA SER A 230 1.33 2.96 -4.86
C SER A 230 0.76 2.53 -3.51
N CYS A 231 1.50 2.75 -2.41
CA CYS A 231 1.05 2.52 -1.04
C CYS A 231 -0.19 3.37 -0.65
N ILE A 232 -0.43 4.51 -1.29
CA ILE A 232 -1.59 5.36 -0.98
C ILE A 232 -2.93 4.67 -1.26
N LYS A 233 -2.95 3.62 -2.11
CA LYS A 233 -4.15 2.81 -2.36
C LYS A 233 -4.70 2.15 -1.08
N TYR A 234 -3.86 1.99 -0.06
CA TYR A 234 -4.27 1.44 1.23
C TYR A 234 -4.95 2.48 2.13
N LEU A 235 -4.89 3.76 1.79
CA LEU A 235 -5.58 4.85 2.50
C LEU A 235 -7.03 4.96 2.01
N LYS A 236 -7.84 3.94 2.29
CA LYS A 236 -9.21 3.79 1.75
C LYS A 236 -10.12 4.99 2.01
N GLN A 237 -9.87 5.78 3.06
CA GLN A 237 -10.68 6.95 3.44
C GLN A 237 -10.12 8.29 2.93
N LEU A 238 -9.05 8.27 2.13
CA LEU A 238 -8.40 9.46 1.60
C LEU A 238 -9.38 10.23 0.70
N LYS A 239 -9.68 11.48 1.07
CA LYS A 239 -10.56 12.38 0.31
C LYS A 239 -9.80 13.45 -0.45
N LYS A 240 -8.67 13.91 0.08
CA LYS A 240 -7.87 14.95 -0.56
C LYS A 240 -6.44 14.50 -0.74
N ILE A 241 -5.91 14.69 -1.93
CA ILE A 241 -4.50 14.52 -2.19
C ILE A 241 -3.94 15.73 -2.92
N ASP A 242 -2.84 16.25 -2.39
CA ASP A 242 -2.02 17.26 -3.06
C ASP A 242 -0.71 16.64 -3.55
N LEU A 243 -0.47 16.77 -4.85
CA LEU A 243 0.70 16.31 -5.57
C LEU A 243 1.31 17.44 -6.40
N SER A 244 1.02 18.70 -6.05
CA SER A 244 1.52 19.86 -6.79
C SER A 244 3.06 19.89 -6.84
N ASN A 245 3.60 20.51 -7.88
CA ASN A 245 5.05 20.74 -8.05
C ASN A 245 5.90 19.46 -8.09
N ASN A 246 5.36 18.37 -8.62
CA ASN A 246 6.09 17.13 -8.86
C ASN A 246 6.42 16.98 -10.36
N GLN A 247 6.78 15.78 -10.81
CA GLN A 247 7.18 15.47 -12.19
C GLN A 247 6.24 14.42 -12.81
N ILE A 248 4.99 14.37 -12.34
CA ILE A 248 4.04 13.29 -12.67
C ILE A 248 3.59 13.39 -14.13
N GLU A 249 3.74 12.29 -14.86
CA GLU A 249 3.26 12.18 -16.25
C GLU A 249 1.99 11.33 -16.39
N ASN A 250 1.79 10.35 -15.51
CA ASN A 250 0.70 9.37 -15.61
C ASN A 250 -0.01 9.18 -14.28
N ILE A 251 -1.31 9.44 -14.24
CA ILE A 251 -2.14 9.40 -13.04
C ILE A 251 -2.99 8.12 -12.89
N LYS A 252 -2.80 7.10 -13.75
CA LYS A 252 -3.63 5.88 -13.78
C LYS A 252 -3.87 5.29 -12.40
N GLU A 253 -2.84 5.12 -11.59
CA GLU A 253 -2.95 4.45 -10.30
C GLU A 253 -3.75 5.27 -9.26
N LEU A 254 -3.91 6.59 -9.46
CA LEU A 254 -4.77 7.42 -8.59
C LEU A 254 -6.25 7.06 -8.72
N THR A 255 -6.68 6.46 -9.83
CA THR A 255 -8.09 6.06 -10.02
C THR A 255 -8.53 4.95 -9.07
N GLN A 256 -7.60 4.31 -8.35
CA GLN A 256 -7.90 3.35 -7.29
C GLN A 256 -8.43 4.03 -6.01
N LEU A 257 -8.27 5.34 -5.86
CA LEU A 257 -8.72 6.12 -4.70
C LEU A 257 -10.21 6.47 -4.84
N GLN A 258 -11.08 5.52 -4.52
CA GLN A 258 -12.52 5.61 -4.76
C GLN A 258 -13.22 6.75 -4.01
N ASN A 259 -12.69 7.16 -2.86
CA ASN A 259 -13.27 8.21 -2.01
C ASN A 259 -12.66 9.60 -2.27
N LEU A 260 -11.80 9.74 -3.29
CA LEU A 260 -11.13 11.00 -3.57
C LEU A 260 -12.13 12.04 -4.09
N THR A 261 -12.19 13.18 -3.42
CA THR A 261 -13.03 14.33 -3.79
C THR A 261 -12.21 15.54 -4.19
N HIS A 262 -10.97 15.68 -3.73
CA HIS A 262 -10.08 16.78 -4.10
C HIS A 262 -8.73 16.25 -4.58
N LEU A 263 -8.35 16.64 -5.78
CA LEU A 263 -7.09 16.25 -6.40
C LEU A 263 -6.37 17.49 -6.92
N VAL A 264 -5.21 17.79 -6.33
CA VAL A 264 -4.34 18.89 -6.76
C VAL A 264 -3.14 18.29 -7.48
N LEU A 265 -3.00 18.64 -8.75
CA LEU A 265 -1.93 18.15 -9.65
C LEU A 265 -1.20 19.31 -10.32
N LYS A 266 -1.36 20.53 -9.81
CA LYS A 266 -0.74 21.75 -10.33
C LYS A 266 0.77 21.55 -10.55
N ASN A 267 1.30 22.11 -11.64
CA ASN A 267 2.73 22.10 -11.95
C ASN A 267 3.33 20.68 -11.96
N ASN A 268 2.83 19.87 -12.90
CA ASN A 268 3.32 18.52 -13.20
C ASN A 268 3.50 18.38 -14.73
N LYS A 269 3.79 17.16 -15.22
CA LYS A 269 4.00 16.86 -16.63
C LYS A 269 2.85 16.07 -17.25
N ILE A 270 1.62 16.31 -16.78
CA ILE A 270 0.46 15.54 -17.21
C ILE A 270 0.09 15.91 -18.64
N GLU A 271 0.02 14.89 -19.51
CA GLU A 271 -0.35 15.04 -20.91
C GLU A 271 -1.69 14.38 -21.24
N GLU A 272 -2.44 15.01 -22.14
CA GLU A 272 -3.78 14.58 -22.57
C GLU A 272 -3.82 13.14 -23.08
N LYS A 273 -2.91 12.79 -24.01
CA LYS A 273 -2.86 11.51 -24.73
C LYS A 273 -2.87 10.30 -23.78
N ILE A 274 -2.30 10.47 -22.59
CA ILE A 274 -2.18 9.42 -21.58
C ILE A 274 -3.33 9.52 -20.57
N ASN A 275 -3.69 10.73 -20.14
CA ASN A 275 -4.42 10.93 -18.88
C ASN A 275 -5.91 11.27 -19.01
N LEU A 276 -6.38 11.70 -20.18
CA LEU A 276 -7.78 12.15 -20.33
C LEU A 276 -8.79 11.09 -19.87
N LYS A 277 -8.56 9.83 -20.22
CA LYS A 277 -9.43 8.70 -19.82
C LYS A 277 -9.44 8.46 -18.31
N TYR A 278 -8.33 8.70 -17.61
CA TYR A 278 -8.24 8.50 -16.17
C TYR A 278 -8.91 9.66 -15.42
N LEU A 279 -8.71 10.88 -15.89
CA LEU A 279 -9.37 12.07 -15.34
C LEU A 279 -10.90 11.96 -15.38
N LYS A 280 -11.46 11.42 -16.47
CA LYS A 280 -12.91 11.17 -16.59
C LYS A 280 -13.43 10.01 -15.75
N SER A 281 -12.55 9.19 -15.17
CA SER A 281 -12.94 7.99 -14.40
C SER A 281 -13.18 8.25 -12.91
N PHE A 282 -12.80 9.43 -12.38
CA PHE A 282 -13.03 9.76 -10.98
C PHE A 282 -14.51 10.08 -10.71
N ALA A 283 -15.25 9.13 -10.15
CA ALA A 283 -16.70 9.25 -9.95
C ALA A 283 -17.12 10.33 -8.95
N ASN A 284 -16.27 10.59 -7.95
CA ASN A 284 -16.58 11.40 -6.77
C ASN A 284 -15.81 12.72 -6.69
N LEU A 285 -15.08 13.08 -7.75
CA LEU A 285 -14.28 14.30 -7.74
C LEU A 285 -15.18 15.54 -7.66
N GLN A 286 -14.81 16.46 -6.79
CA GLN A 286 -15.49 17.73 -6.54
C GLN A 286 -14.55 18.91 -6.83
N TYR A 287 -13.23 18.70 -6.70
CA TYR A 287 -12.22 19.69 -6.98
C TYR A 287 -11.03 19.06 -7.70
N LEU A 288 -10.62 19.68 -8.80
CA LEU A 288 -9.48 19.28 -9.61
C LEU A 288 -8.66 20.51 -10.00
N ASP A 289 -7.39 20.54 -9.64
CA ASP A 289 -6.46 21.56 -10.11
C ASP A 289 -5.39 20.93 -11.01
N LEU A 290 -5.40 21.33 -12.29
CA LEU A 290 -4.47 20.87 -13.31
C LEU A 290 -3.59 22.01 -13.84
N ARG A 291 -3.60 23.19 -13.21
CA ARG A 291 -2.80 24.34 -13.67
C ARG A 291 -1.35 23.95 -13.92
N ASP A 292 -0.71 24.64 -14.86
CA ASP A 292 0.71 24.44 -15.14
C ASP A 292 1.06 22.98 -15.56
N ASN A 293 0.13 22.29 -16.22
CA ASN A 293 0.39 21.00 -16.90
C ASN A 293 0.22 21.13 -18.41
N ASN A 294 0.84 20.23 -19.18
CA ASN A 294 0.71 20.21 -20.65
C ASN A 294 -0.73 19.94 -21.12
N ILE A 295 -1.53 19.23 -20.33
CA ILE A 295 -2.92 18.87 -20.64
C ILE A 295 -3.86 20.08 -20.72
N THR A 296 -3.60 21.17 -19.99
CA THR A 296 -4.53 22.32 -19.87
C THR A 296 -4.73 23.07 -21.19
N LYS A 297 -3.75 23.01 -22.11
CA LYS A 297 -3.84 23.63 -23.44
C LYS A 297 -4.94 23.05 -24.32
N LYS A 298 -5.48 21.88 -23.95
CA LYS A 298 -6.42 21.11 -24.77
C LYS A 298 -7.73 20.80 -24.07
N LEU A 299 -7.84 21.13 -22.79
CA LEU A 299 -9.04 20.89 -22.00
C LEU A 299 -9.82 22.18 -21.80
N VAL A 300 -11.14 22.02 -21.67
CA VAL A 300 -12.06 23.03 -21.18
C VAL A 300 -12.83 22.46 -19.99
N SER A 301 -13.33 23.32 -19.10
CA SER A 301 -14.04 22.86 -17.89
C SER A 301 -15.26 21.97 -18.21
N SER A 302 -15.88 22.14 -19.37
CA SER A 302 -17.00 21.30 -19.84
C SER A 302 -16.61 19.87 -20.23
N ASP A 303 -15.32 19.53 -20.26
CA ASP A 303 -14.86 18.15 -20.46
C ASP A 303 -15.10 17.24 -19.24
N PHE A 304 -15.48 17.84 -18.11
CA PHE A 304 -15.64 17.19 -16.81
C PHE A 304 -17.09 17.27 -16.33
N ASP A 305 -17.43 16.42 -15.35
CA ASP A 305 -18.74 16.45 -14.67
C ASP A 305 -18.97 17.84 -14.06
N LEU A 306 -20.15 18.43 -14.29
CA LEU A 306 -20.54 19.76 -13.82
C LEU A 306 -20.42 19.94 -12.30
N LYS A 307 -20.47 18.85 -11.53
CA LYS A 307 -20.26 18.89 -10.07
C LYS A 307 -18.78 19.07 -9.66
N THR A 308 -17.85 18.94 -10.61
CA THR A 308 -16.41 19.07 -10.38
C THR A 308 -15.98 20.50 -10.68
N GLN A 309 -15.47 21.20 -9.66
CA GLN A 309 -14.76 22.44 -9.85
C GLN A 309 -13.38 22.15 -10.45
N VAL A 310 -13.16 22.53 -11.71
CA VAL A 310 -11.89 22.30 -12.43
C VAL A 310 -11.15 23.61 -12.65
N ILE A 311 -9.89 23.66 -12.21
CA ILE A 311 -8.98 24.78 -12.42
C ILE A 311 -7.94 24.39 -13.47
N LEU A 312 -7.99 25.03 -14.65
CA LEU A 312 -7.08 24.78 -15.79
C LEU A 312 -6.08 25.92 -16.01
N ASN A 313 -6.40 27.11 -15.53
CA ASN A 313 -5.58 28.32 -15.65
C ASN A 313 -5.78 29.20 -14.41
N ASN A 314 -4.95 30.24 -14.26
CA ASN A 314 -5.07 31.19 -13.14
C ASN A 314 -6.26 32.16 -13.25
N SER A 315 -7.10 32.03 -14.29
CA SER A 315 -8.34 32.79 -14.40
C SER A 315 -9.49 32.03 -13.74
N TYR A 316 -10.08 32.63 -12.69
CA TYR A 316 -11.28 32.11 -12.03
C TYR A 316 -12.47 32.08 -13.00
N THR A 317 -12.73 30.95 -13.67
CA THR A 317 -14.05 30.69 -14.27
C THR A 317 -14.94 30.00 -13.25
N ARG A 318 -15.69 30.78 -12.46
CA ARG A 318 -16.93 30.29 -11.85
C ARG A 318 -17.87 29.93 -12.99
N LEU A 319 -18.14 28.64 -13.19
CA LEU A 319 -19.28 28.22 -13.99
C LEU A 319 -20.54 28.75 -13.29
N ARG A 320 -21.31 29.57 -14.01
CA ARG A 320 -22.59 30.12 -13.55
C ARG A 320 -23.68 29.07 -13.61
#